data_AF-A0A6C0BS36-F1
#
_entry.id   AF-A0A6C0BS36-F1
#
_cell.length_a   1.000
_cell.length_b   1.000
_cell.length_c   1.000
_cell.angle_alpha   90.00
_cell.angle_beta   90.00
_cell.angle_gamma   90.00
#
_symmetry.space_group_name_H-M   'P 1'
#
loop_
_entity.id
_entity.type
_entity.pdbx_description
1 polymer ?
#
loop_
_entity_poly.entity_id
_entity_poly.type
_entity_poly.pdbx_seq_one_letter_code
_entity_poly.pdbx_strand_id
1 'polypeptide(L)'
;MKKIYENIFDITVMLLYILYFIIAFNLYYSHKISILDNSILKEKFSDEKLQNYLDNLQLFFRTFVVFLLLFRFNPFTKHVFTEFDRKLVFTSSLFLISTTGLNIIISNDFISKNIKNIYSLFI
;
A
#
# COMPACT_ATOMS: atom_id res chain seq x y z
N MET A 1 29.73 13.54 3.92
CA MET A 1 29.07 12.48 4.73
C MET A 1 27.54 12.54 4.66
N LYS A 2 26.86 13.70 4.81
CA LYS A 2 25.38 13.82 4.68
C LYS A 2 24.76 13.13 3.45
N LYS A 3 25.37 13.30 2.28
CA LYS A 3 24.90 12.75 1.00
C LYS A 3 24.84 11.20 0.95
N ILE A 4 25.68 10.53 1.74
CA ILE A 4 25.70 9.05 1.81
C ILE A 4 24.49 8.55 2.61
N TYR A 5 24.19 9.18 3.74
CA TYR A 5 23.02 8.83 4.55
C TYR A 5 21.69 9.11 3.84
N GLU A 6 21.62 10.22 3.09
CA GLU A 6 20.47 10.56 2.25
C GLU A 6 20.26 9.51 1.15
N ASN A 7 21.34 9.07 0.47
CA ASN A 7 21.26 8.01 -0.53
C ASN A 7 20.85 6.66 0.06
N ILE A 8 21.43 6.26 1.20
CA ILE A 8 21.06 5.00 1.87
C ILE A 8 19.59 5.01 2.26
N PHE A 9 19.11 6.14 2.78
CA PHE A 9 17.72 6.33 3.13
C PHE A 9 16.79 6.24 1.90
N ASP A 10 17.11 6.98 0.82
CA ASP A 10 16.33 6.95 -0.43
C ASP A 10 16.27 5.52 -1.00
N ILE A 11 17.39 4.80 -0.99
CA ILE A 11 17.46 3.39 -1.42
C ILE A 11 16.60 2.50 -0.54
N THR A 12 16.60 2.71 0.78
CA THR A 12 15.82 1.91 1.74
C THR A 12 14.32 2.09 1.50
N VAL A 13 13.86 3.33 1.33
CA VAL A 13 12.46 3.64 1.02
C VAL A 13 12.07 3.09 -0.35
N MET A 14 12.95 3.18 -1.34
CA MET A 14 12.69 2.63 -2.67
C MET A 14 12.61 1.09 -2.66
N LEU A 15 13.45 0.42 -1.89
CA LEU A 15 13.39 -1.04 -1.67
C LEU A 15 12.08 -1.45 -1.00
N LEU A 16 11.64 -0.73 0.02
CA LEU A 16 10.33 -0.94 0.67
C LEU A 16 9.18 -0.76 -0.34
N TYR A 17 9.28 0.22 -1.24
CA TYR A 17 8.29 0.45 -2.29
C TYR A 17 8.24 -0.70 -3.30
N ILE A 18 9.40 -1.15 -3.77
CA ILE A 18 9.52 -2.28 -4.69
C ILE A 18 8.96 -3.55 -4.04
N LEU A 19 9.27 -3.80 -2.76
CA LEU A 19 8.75 -4.93 -2.01
C LEU A 19 7.22 -4.88 -1.89
N TYR A 20 6.66 -3.72 -1.52
CA TYR A 20 5.21 -3.51 -1.46
C TYR A 20 4.55 -3.79 -2.81
N PHE A 21 5.12 -3.26 -3.90
CA PHE A 21 4.58 -3.45 -5.25
C PHE A 21 4.65 -4.91 -5.70
N ILE A 22 5.75 -5.62 -5.43
CA ILE A 22 5.89 -7.06 -5.73
C ILE A 22 4.84 -7.86 -4.97
N ILE A 23 4.63 -7.57 -3.68
CA ILE A 23 3.62 -8.27 -2.87
C ILE A 23 2.21 -7.99 -3.39
N ALA A 24 1.86 -6.72 -3.64
CA ALA A 24 0.56 -6.33 -4.17
C ALA A 24 0.28 -6.96 -5.55
N PHE A 25 1.29 -6.99 -6.43
CA PHE A 25 1.17 -7.57 -7.77
C PHE A 25 1.01 -9.09 -7.71
N ASN A 26 1.82 -9.79 -6.89
CA ASN A 26 1.66 -11.24 -6.69
C ASN A 26 0.27 -11.59 -6.13
N LEU A 27 -0.24 -10.78 -5.21
CA LEU A 27 -1.58 -10.96 -4.63
C LEU A 27 -2.69 -10.76 -5.66
N TYR A 28 -2.57 -9.75 -6.51
CA TYR A 28 -3.51 -9.52 -7.62
C TYR A 28 -3.56 -10.71 -8.59
N TYR A 29 -2.40 -11.26 -8.98
CA TYR A 29 -2.35 -12.46 -9.84
C TYR A 29 -2.90 -13.70 -9.13
N SER A 30 -2.60 -13.86 -7.85
CA SER A 30 -3.11 -14.99 -7.06
C SER A 30 -4.63 -14.99 -6.96
N HIS A 31 -5.25 -13.82 -6.75
CA HIS A 31 -6.71 -13.69 -6.70
C HIS A 31 -7.36 -13.90 -8.07
N LYS A 32 -6.72 -13.44 -9.16
CA LYS A 32 -7.22 -13.70 -10.53
C LYS A 32 -7.23 -15.20 -10.88
N ILE A 33 -6.27 -15.96 -10.34
CA ILE A 33 -6.17 -17.41 -10.54
C ILE A 33 -7.22 -18.16 -9.72
N SER A 34 -7.57 -17.70 -8.50
CA SER A 34 -8.62 -18.34 -7.69
C SER A 34 -10.02 -18.18 -8.27
N ILE A 35 -10.33 -17.03 -8.89
CA ILE A 35 -11.62 -16.78 -9.57
C ILE A 35 -11.84 -17.74 -10.76
N LEU A 36 -10.78 -18.29 -11.35
CA LEU A 36 -10.86 -19.19 -12.51
C LEU A 36 -11.22 -20.63 -12.12
N ASP A 37 -11.07 -21.02 -10.84
CA ASP A 37 -11.26 -22.39 -10.35
C ASP A 37 -12.44 -22.44 -9.37
N ASN A 38 -13.64 -22.77 -9.90
CA ASN A 38 -14.95 -22.71 -9.24
C ASN A 38 -15.07 -23.63 -7.99
N SER A 39 -14.44 -23.23 -6.88
CA SER A 39 -14.60 -23.83 -5.55
C SER A 39 -14.90 -22.75 -4.50
N ILE A 40 -16.12 -22.22 -4.61
CA ILE A 40 -16.69 -21.06 -3.89
C ILE A 40 -16.38 -21.02 -2.37
N LEU A 41 -16.29 -22.18 -1.70
CA LEU A 41 -16.01 -22.25 -0.26
C LEU A 41 -14.51 -22.16 0.08
N LYS A 42 -13.62 -22.61 -0.81
CA LYS A 42 -12.16 -22.54 -0.64
C LYS A 42 -11.64 -21.14 -0.98
N GLU A 43 -12.26 -20.51 -1.97
CA GLU A 43 -12.01 -19.13 -2.39
C GLU A 43 -12.29 -18.14 -1.24
N LYS A 44 -13.50 -18.20 -0.64
CA LYS A 44 -13.90 -17.29 0.44
C LYS A 44 -13.00 -17.37 1.70
N PHE A 45 -12.52 -18.55 2.05
CA PHE A 45 -11.63 -18.74 3.20
C PHE A 45 -10.18 -18.33 2.92
N SER A 46 -9.77 -18.39 1.64
CA SER A 46 -8.46 -17.91 1.19
C SER A 46 -8.45 -16.38 1.10
N ASP A 47 -9.52 -15.77 0.59
CA ASP A 47 -9.63 -14.31 0.42
C ASP A 47 -9.68 -13.56 1.75
N GLU A 48 -10.33 -14.11 2.78
CA GLU A 48 -10.37 -13.47 4.11
C GLU A 48 -8.98 -13.42 4.77
N LYS A 49 -8.18 -14.49 4.63
CA LYS A 49 -6.77 -14.49 5.06
C LYS A 49 -5.92 -13.54 4.22
N LEU A 50 -6.23 -13.43 2.93
CA LEU A 50 -5.55 -12.54 1.98
C LEU A 50 -5.77 -11.07 2.34
N GLN A 51 -7.03 -10.70 2.58
CA GLN A 51 -7.44 -9.36 3.00
C GLN A 51 -6.79 -8.99 4.32
N ASN A 52 -6.85 -9.89 5.31
CA ASN A 52 -6.20 -9.64 6.59
C ASN A 52 -4.66 -9.49 6.45
N TYR A 53 -4.02 -10.26 5.56
CA TYR A 53 -2.59 -10.08 5.28
C TYR A 53 -2.30 -8.74 4.61
N LEU A 54 -3.11 -8.34 3.62
CA LEU A 54 -3.00 -7.05 2.93
C LEU A 54 -3.21 -5.87 3.88
N ASP A 55 -4.21 -5.94 4.75
CA ASP A 55 -4.51 -4.92 5.74
C ASP A 55 -3.36 -4.78 6.75
N ASN A 56 -2.83 -5.90 7.26
CA ASN A 56 -1.69 -5.90 8.17
C ASN A 56 -0.43 -5.34 7.49
N LEU A 57 -0.19 -5.71 6.23
CA LEU A 57 0.93 -5.21 5.45
C LEU A 57 0.82 -3.70 5.24
N GLN A 58 -0.35 -3.22 4.82
CA GLN A 58 -0.59 -1.81 4.64
C GLN A 58 -0.45 -1.03 5.96
N LEU A 59 -1.00 -1.56 7.05
CA LEU A 59 -0.88 -0.98 8.38
C LEU A 59 0.60 -0.84 8.78
N PHE A 60 1.41 -1.88 8.54
CA PHE A 60 2.85 -1.86 8.79
C PHE A 60 3.55 -0.75 7.99
N PHE A 61 3.35 -0.70 6.66
CA PHE A 61 3.97 0.31 5.80
C PHE A 61 3.55 1.74 6.16
N ARG A 62 2.26 1.95 6.43
CA ARG A 62 1.74 3.26 6.84
C ARG A 62 2.34 3.70 8.17
N THR A 63 2.39 2.79 9.14
CA THR A 63 2.97 3.05 10.46
C THR A 63 4.44 3.39 10.34
N PHE A 64 5.21 2.60 9.57
CA PHE A 64 6.62 2.84 9.32
C PHE A 64 6.88 4.24 8.74
N VAL A 65 6.13 4.63 7.70
CA VAL A 65 6.29 5.94 7.05
C VAL A 65 5.95 7.09 8.01
N VAL A 66 4.89 6.96 8.80
CA VAL A 66 4.51 7.99 9.79
C VAL A 66 5.57 8.11 10.90
N PHE A 67 6.07 6.99 11.44
CA PHE A 67 7.13 7.01 12.44
C PHE A 67 8.40 7.68 11.92
N LEU A 68 8.74 7.40 10.66
CA LEU A 68 9.88 8.01 9.99
C LEU A 68 9.72 9.54 9.90
N LEU A 69 8.54 10.00 9.48
CA LEU A 69 8.22 11.43 9.41
C LEU A 69 8.29 12.07 10.80
N LEU A 70 7.73 11.43 11.83
CA LEU A 70 7.78 11.93 13.22
C LEU A 70 9.22 12.01 13.76
N PHE A 71 10.03 10.98 13.49
CA PHE A 71 11.43 10.97 13.91
C PHE A 71 12.22 12.08 13.22
N ARG A 72 11.98 12.32 11.92
CA ARG A 72 12.71 13.30 11.12
C ARG A 72 12.27 14.74 11.38
N PHE A 73 10.96 14.98 11.49
CA PHE A 73 10.35 16.30 11.68
C PHE A 73 9.98 16.57 13.13
N ASN A 74 10.72 15.99 14.08
CA ASN A 74 10.46 16.18 15.49
C ASN A 74 10.50 17.69 15.86
N PRO A 75 9.36 18.28 16.29
CA PRO A 75 9.24 19.72 16.54
C PRO A 75 10.14 20.22 17.68
N PHE A 76 10.66 19.33 18.52
CA PHE A 76 11.58 19.66 19.60
C PHE A 76 13.01 19.95 19.12
N THR A 77 13.29 19.80 17.83
CA THR A 77 14.59 20.13 17.22
C THR A 77 14.48 21.32 16.28
N LYS A 78 15.43 22.28 16.38
CA LYS A 78 15.54 23.39 15.42
C LYS A 78 16.08 22.86 14.09
N HIS A 79 15.21 22.28 13.27
CA HIS A 79 15.58 21.72 11.98
C HIS A 79 15.42 22.76 10.87
N VAL A 80 16.48 22.98 10.09
CA VAL A 80 16.39 23.73 8.82
C VAL A 80 15.79 22.78 7.79
N PHE A 81 14.67 23.15 7.19
CA PHE A 81 14.00 22.32 6.19
C PHE A 81 14.88 22.21 4.94
N THR A 82 15.40 21.01 4.68
CA THR A 82 16.30 20.77 3.54
C THR A 82 15.54 20.32 2.29
N GLU A 83 16.17 20.40 1.12
CA GLU A 83 15.61 19.85 -0.13
C GLU A 83 15.35 18.34 -0.03
N PHE A 84 16.18 17.62 0.73
CA PHE A 84 15.97 16.19 1.02
C PHE A 84 14.68 15.98 1.83
N ASP A 85 14.47 16.79 2.87
CA ASP A 85 13.27 16.72 3.70
C ASP A 85 12.00 17.01 2.87
N ARG A 86 12.09 17.96 1.92
CA ARG A 86 11.00 18.25 0.97
C ARG A 86 10.65 17.04 0.10
N LYS A 87 11.68 16.41 -0.48
CA LYS A 87 11.51 15.22 -1.31
C LYS A 87 10.92 14.06 -0.50
N LEU A 88 11.40 13.86 0.73
CA LEU A 88 10.96 12.80 1.64
C LEU A 88 9.48 12.94 2.02
N VAL A 89 9.02 14.14 2.38
CA VAL A 89 7.60 14.37 2.69
C VAL A 89 6.73 14.11 1.46
N PHE A 90 7.16 14.60 0.29
CA PHE A 90 6.41 14.42 -0.95
C PHE A 90 6.27 12.94 -1.33
N THR A 91 7.37 12.18 -1.34
CA THR A 91 7.35 10.75 -1.70
C THR A 91 6.58 9.92 -0.67
N SER A 92 6.71 10.23 0.62
CA SER A 92 5.97 9.57 1.70
C SER A 92 4.47 9.81 1.58
N SER A 93 4.05 11.04 1.27
CA SER A 93 2.65 11.40 1.09
C SER A 93 2.05 10.71 -0.14
N LEU A 94 2.78 10.70 -1.26
CA LEU A 94 2.37 10.01 -2.48
C LEU A 94 2.24 8.50 -2.24
N PHE A 95 3.14 7.91 -1.47
CA PHE A 95 3.08 6.51 -1.07
C PHE A 95 1.84 6.21 -0.22
N LEU A 96 1.55 7.03 0.80
CA LEU A 96 0.37 6.85 1.63
C LEU A 96 -0.93 6.96 0.83
N ILE A 97 -1.01 7.90 -0.12
CA ILE A 97 -2.17 8.04 -1.00
C ILE A 97 -2.31 6.81 -1.91
N SER A 98 -1.21 6.35 -2.51
CA SER A 98 -1.21 5.17 -3.38
C SER A 98 -1.67 3.91 -2.64
N THR A 99 -1.11 3.65 -1.46
CA THR A 99 -1.50 2.50 -0.64
C THR A 99 -2.98 2.58 -0.21
N THR A 100 -3.45 3.76 0.22
CA THR A 100 -4.85 3.96 0.62
C THR A 100 -5.81 3.78 -0.55
N GLY A 101 -5.46 4.31 -1.73
CA GLY A 101 -6.24 4.14 -2.95
C GLY A 101 -6.34 2.68 -3.39
N LEU A 102 -5.23 1.93 -3.30
CA LEU A 102 -5.23 0.49 -3.57
C LEU A 102 -6.12 -0.29 -2.61
N ASN A 103 -6.10 0.02 -1.31
CA ASN A 103 -6.98 -0.68 -0.37
C ASN A 103 -8.46 -0.40 -0.67
N ILE A 104 -8.82 0.83 -1.04
CA ILE A 104 -10.20 1.14 -1.48
C ILE A 104 -10.57 0.32 -2.72
N ILE A 105 -9.66 0.10 -3.67
CA ILE A 105 -9.95 -0.71 -4.86
C ILE A 105 -10.14 -2.19 -4.49
N ILE A 106 -9.35 -2.71 -3.55
CA ILE A 106 -9.32 -4.13 -3.18
C ILE A 106 -10.46 -4.49 -2.20
N SER A 107 -10.72 -3.66 -1.21
CA SER A 107 -11.68 -3.94 -0.12
C SER A 107 -13.12 -3.57 -0.44
N ASN A 108 -13.36 -2.84 -1.53
CA ASN A 108 -14.70 -2.36 -1.84
C ASN A 108 -15.53 -3.42 -2.58
N ASP A 109 -16.03 -4.38 -1.79
CA ASP A 109 -17.18 -5.25 -2.11
C ASP A 109 -18.42 -4.47 -2.60
N PHE A 110 -18.46 -3.15 -2.38
CA PHE A 110 -19.50 -2.25 -2.87
C PHE A 110 -19.39 -1.98 -4.38
N ILE A 111 -18.18 -1.99 -4.97
CA ILE A 111 -18.01 -1.86 -6.42
C ILE A 111 -18.36 -3.17 -7.11
N SER A 112 -17.98 -4.32 -6.56
CA SER A 112 -18.36 -5.63 -7.13
C SER A 112 -19.87 -5.83 -7.13
N LYS A 113 -20.58 -5.44 -6.06
CA LYS A 113 -22.06 -5.47 -5.99
C LYS A 113 -22.72 -4.50 -6.97
N ASN A 114 -22.25 -3.26 -7.07
CA ASN A 114 -22.87 -2.27 -7.95
C ASN A 114 -22.60 -2.55 -9.44
N ILE A 115 -21.42 -3.06 -9.80
CA ILE A 115 -21.12 -3.48 -11.17
C ILE A 115 -22.02 -4.66 -11.58
N LYS A 116 -22.20 -5.66 -10.71
CA LYS A 116 -23.07 -6.81 -10.99
C LYS A 116 -24.53 -6.37 -11.20
N ASN A 117 -24.98 -5.39 -10.43
CA ASN A 117 -26.33 -4.82 -10.53
C ASN A 117 -26.53 -3.99 -11.81
N ILE A 118 -25.48 -3.33 -12.31
CA ILE A 118 -25.51 -2.60 -13.58
C ILE A 118 -25.57 -3.58 -14.76
N TYR A 119 -24.77 -4.65 -14.77
CA TYR A 119 -24.82 -5.65 -15.84
C TYR A 119 -26.16 -6.39 -15.91
N SER A 120 -26.81 -6.66 -14.77
CA SER A 120 -28.17 -7.22 -14.73
C SER A 120 -29.29 -6.22 -15.06
N LEU A 121 -28.97 -4.94 -15.22
CA LEU A 121 -29.91 -3.91 -15.65
C LEU A 121 -29.91 -3.74 -17.17
N PHE A 122 -28.85 -4.18 -17.84
CA PHE A 122 -28.63 -4.07 -19.28
C PHE A 122 -28.76 -5.42 -20.03
N ILE A 123 -28.92 -6.53 -19.31
CA ILE A 123 -29.32 -7.87 -19.80
C ILE A 123 -30.70 -8.17 -19.23
#